data_AF-A0A2E0W2B0-F1
#
_entry.id   AF-A0A2E0W2B0-F1
#
_cell.length_a   1.000
_cell.length_b   1.000
_cell.length_c   1.000
_cell.angle_alpha   90.00
_cell.angle_beta   90.00
_cell.angle_gamma   90.00
#
_symmetry.space_group_name_H-M   'P 1'
#
loop_
_entity.id
_entity.type
_entity.pdbx_description
1 polymer ?
#
loop_
_entity_poly.entity_id
_entity_poly.type
_entity_poly.pdbx_seq_one_letter_code
_entity_poly.pdbx_strand_id
1 'polypeptide(L)'
;MDSFTEVLIENLLSYFLIFIIGLWVVIYYLRNSKKKSKSVEEKIEKAKEFGFYEPVSLSPKINYDICIGSGACVAACPEKDILGLVNGRAATINASRCVGHGACFHACPVQAITLVIGTEKRGVDLPHVKPTYETNVPGIYIAGELGGMGLIKNAAEQGKQAVNNIYKSLSDKKNNDYDLVIIGAGPAGISASLTAKKLGLKFITIDQDSLGGTVFTFPRSKVVMTKPMELDLYGKLKLVETSKSELISIWNEVLSKNNISINENEKVIDIKKDNYGFNVVTSKSKYNASKVILAIGRRGSPRKLNVPGEGKEKVFYRLLEPELLKEKNVLIVGGGDSAVESALLLSEENNVTISYRNNSFSRLKPKNHEKILEAIDSNKLKVIYESNVIEICDNEVKLRVNENEIVIANDLVYIFAGGELPNTFLEKIGIDISKKFGEAILKHHS
;
A
#
# COMPACT_ATOMS: atom_id res chain seq x y z
N MET A 1 -33.50 0.29 -72.43
CA MET A 1 -32.66 -0.69 -71.71
C MET A 1 -31.49 0.01 -70.98
N ASP A 2 -31.23 1.28 -71.27
CA ASP A 2 -30.08 2.03 -70.72
C ASP A 2 -30.27 2.52 -69.28
N SER A 3 -31.46 3.04 -68.94
CA SER A 3 -31.74 3.57 -67.58
C SER A 3 -31.61 2.53 -66.46
N PHE A 4 -31.98 1.27 -66.70
CA PHE A 4 -31.85 0.21 -65.69
C PHE A 4 -30.37 -0.20 -65.47
N THR A 5 -29.58 -0.13 -66.54
CA THR A 5 -28.16 -0.52 -66.53
C THR A 5 -27.31 0.56 -65.83
N GLU A 6 -27.61 1.85 -66.06
CA GLU A 6 -26.99 2.97 -65.35
C GLU A 6 -27.25 2.91 -63.84
N VAL A 7 -28.51 2.70 -63.43
CA VAL A 7 -28.88 2.57 -62.01
C VAL A 7 -28.21 1.36 -61.35
N LEU A 8 -28.02 0.26 -62.08
CA LEU A 8 -27.31 -0.91 -61.58
C LEU A 8 -25.81 -0.62 -61.36
N ILE A 9 -25.18 0.09 -62.30
CA ILE A 9 -23.76 0.48 -62.22
C ILE A 9 -23.52 1.47 -61.06
N GLU A 10 -24.37 2.47 -60.90
CA GLU A 10 -24.27 3.44 -59.78
C GLU A 10 -24.42 2.75 -58.42
N ASN A 11 -25.36 1.82 -58.30
CA ASN A 11 -25.53 1.03 -57.08
C ASN A 11 -24.32 0.14 -56.79
N LEU A 12 -23.77 -0.54 -57.82
CA LEU A 12 -22.57 -1.37 -57.67
C LEU A 12 -21.35 -0.54 -57.26
N LEU A 13 -21.14 0.63 -57.85
CA LEU A 13 -20.07 1.55 -57.46
C LEU A 13 -20.24 2.05 -56.01
N SER A 14 -21.47 2.35 -55.61
CA SER A 14 -21.79 2.77 -54.24
C SER A 14 -21.51 1.67 -53.22
N TYR A 15 -21.95 0.43 -53.48
CA TYR A 15 -21.66 -0.72 -52.62
C TYR A 15 -20.16 -1.04 -52.57
N PHE A 16 -19.46 -0.94 -53.69
CA PHE A 16 -18.02 -1.15 -53.76
C PHE A 16 -17.25 -0.09 -52.95
N LEU A 17 -17.65 1.18 -53.04
CA LEU A 17 -17.05 2.25 -52.24
C LEU A 17 -17.29 2.04 -50.74
N ILE A 18 -18.52 1.69 -50.33
CA ILE A 18 -18.84 1.37 -48.93
C ILE A 18 -18.00 0.17 -48.45
N PHE A 19 -17.86 -0.86 -49.29
CA PHE A 19 -17.03 -2.02 -48.98
C PHE A 19 -15.55 -1.65 -48.81
N ILE A 20 -14.99 -0.82 -49.71
CA ILE A 20 -13.60 -0.33 -49.59
C ILE A 20 -13.41 0.47 -48.31
N ILE A 21 -14.33 1.39 -47.99
CA ILE A 21 -14.26 2.19 -46.77
C ILE A 21 -14.34 1.27 -45.54
N GLY A 22 -15.28 0.33 -45.52
CA GLY A 22 -15.42 -0.66 -44.46
C GLY A 22 -14.15 -1.50 -44.28
N LEU A 23 -13.59 -2.02 -45.38
CA LEU A 23 -12.35 -2.79 -45.37
C LEU A 23 -11.16 -1.96 -44.88
N TRP A 24 -11.06 -0.70 -45.32
CA TRP A 24 -10.01 0.21 -44.88
C TRP A 24 -10.10 0.51 -43.39
N VAL A 25 -11.31 0.76 -42.86
CA VAL A 25 -11.55 0.95 -41.42
C VAL A 25 -11.16 -0.29 -40.62
N VAL A 26 -11.53 -1.49 -41.10
CA VAL A 26 -11.15 -2.76 -40.46
C VAL A 26 -9.63 -2.95 -40.47
N ILE A 27 -8.96 -2.73 -41.60
CA ILE A 27 -7.49 -2.84 -41.71
C ILE A 27 -6.81 -1.83 -40.79
N TYR A 28 -7.27 -0.57 -40.78
CA TYR A 28 -6.74 0.46 -39.90
C TYR A 28 -6.90 0.09 -38.43
N TYR A 29 -8.09 -0.39 -38.04
CA TYR A 29 -8.37 -0.85 -36.69
C TYR A 29 -7.46 -2.02 -36.28
N LEU A 30 -7.31 -3.05 -37.13
CA LEU A 30 -6.45 -4.20 -36.87
C LEU A 30 -4.98 -3.80 -36.75
N ARG A 31 -4.48 -2.92 -37.63
CA ARG A 31 -3.09 -2.42 -37.56
C ARG A 31 -2.84 -1.63 -36.30
N ASN A 32 -3.77 -0.72 -35.94
CA ASN A 32 -3.66 0.08 -34.73
C ASN A 32 -3.74 -0.79 -33.46
N SER A 33 -4.64 -1.77 -33.45
CA SER A 33 -4.78 -2.74 -32.36
C SER A 33 -3.50 -3.56 -32.18
N LYS A 34 -2.92 -4.09 -33.27
CA LYS A 34 -1.65 -4.83 -33.25
C LYS A 34 -0.49 -3.95 -32.75
N LYS A 35 -0.42 -2.69 -33.18
CA LYS A 35 0.59 -1.74 -32.71
C LYS A 35 0.47 -1.48 -31.21
N LYS A 36 -0.75 -1.25 -30.70
CA LYS A 36 -1.01 -1.06 -29.27
C LYS A 36 -0.67 -2.32 -28.47
N SER A 37 -1.06 -3.50 -28.95
CA SER A 37 -0.73 -4.79 -28.33
C SER A 37 0.78 -4.95 -28.19
N LYS A 38 1.53 -4.71 -29.26
CA LYS A 38 3.00 -4.81 -29.25
C LYS A 38 3.63 -3.85 -28.23
N SER A 39 3.14 -2.61 -28.15
CA SER A 39 3.62 -1.65 -27.14
C SER A 39 3.35 -2.13 -25.70
N VAL A 40 2.22 -2.78 -25.45
CA VAL A 40 1.91 -3.36 -24.14
C VAL A 40 2.79 -4.57 -23.84
N GLU A 41 3.02 -5.44 -24.83
CA GLU A 41 3.93 -6.59 -24.72
C GLU A 41 5.36 -6.13 -24.36
N GLU A 42 5.88 -5.09 -25.02
CA GLU A 42 7.19 -4.50 -24.69
C GLU A 42 7.23 -3.98 -23.24
N LYS A 43 6.14 -3.37 -22.75
CA LYS A 43 6.04 -2.95 -21.34
C LYS A 43 5.99 -4.14 -20.39
N ILE A 44 5.34 -5.24 -20.76
CA ILE A 44 5.30 -6.47 -19.97
C ILE A 44 6.69 -7.08 -19.86
N GLU A 45 7.44 -7.17 -20.96
CA GLU A 45 8.80 -7.70 -20.95
C GLU A 45 9.73 -6.86 -20.07
N LYS A 46 9.68 -5.52 -20.20
CA LYS A 46 10.38 -4.62 -19.28
C LYS A 46 9.95 -4.84 -17.82
N ALA A 47 8.65 -4.98 -17.56
CA ALA A 47 8.16 -5.25 -16.22
C ALA A 47 8.66 -6.59 -15.66
N LYS A 48 8.86 -7.62 -16.50
CA LYS A 48 9.47 -8.89 -16.07
C LYS A 48 10.95 -8.72 -15.75
N GLU A 49 11.70 -8.04 -16.63
CA GLU A 49 13.12 -7.73 -16.45
C GLU A 49 13.39 -6.97 -15.15
N PHE A 50 12.59 -5.94 -14.87
CA PHE A 50 12.69 -5.16 -13.64
C PHE A 50 11.98 -5.80 -12.43
N GLY A 51 11.37 -6.99 -12.59
CA GLY A 51 10.67 -7.68 -11.50
C GLY A 51 9.36 -7.03 -11.03
N PHE A 52 8.78 -6.10 -11.82
CA PHE A 52 7.50 -5.45 -11.53
C PHE A 52 6.27 -6.22 -11.99
N TYR A 53 6.46 -7.22 -12.86
CA TYR A 53 5.37 -8.05 -13.37
C TYR A 53 4.69 -8.87 -12.26
N GLU A 54 5.50 -9.43 -11.34
CA GLU A 54 4.99 -10.23 -10.23
C GLU A 54 4.54 -9.33 -9.06
N PRO A 55 3.27 -9.40 -8.65
CA PRO A 55 2.75 -8.56 -7.59
C PRO A 55 3.38 -8.87 -6.22
N VAL A 56 3.41 -7.86 -5.35
CA VAL A 56 3.93 -8.01 -3.98
C VAL A 56 2.83 -8.49 -3.03
N SER A 57 1.60 -8.03 -3.24
CA SER A 57 0.45 -8.37 -2.41
C SER A 57 -0.82 -8.53 -3.25
N LEU A 58 -1.54 -7.45 -3.52
CA LEU A 58 -2.83 -7.45 -4.19
C LEU A 58 -2.66 -7.17 -5.69
N SER A 59 -3.37 -7.91 -6.54
CA SER A 59 -3.35 -7.68 -7.98
C SER A 59 -4.65 -8.09 -8.67
N PRO A 60 -4.97 -7.52 -9.85
CA PRO A 60 -6.07 -8.00 -10.66
C PRO A 60 -5.71 -9.30 -11.39
N LYS A 61 -6.51 -10.34 -11.21
CA LYS A 61 -6.54 -11.55 -12.04
C LYS A 61 -7.64 -11.40 -13.09
N ILE A 62 -7.27 -11.53 -14.36
CA ILE A 62 -8.19 -11.42 -15.49
C ILE A 62 -8.64 -12.82 -15.89
N ASN A 63 -9.95 -13.03 -15.98
CA ASN A 63 -10.52 -14.19 -16.64
C ASN A 63 -10.59 -13.92 -18.14
N TYR A 64 -9.74 -14.61 -18.90
CA TYR A 64 -9.59 -14.42 -20.34
C TYR A 64 -10.79 -14.92 -21.14
N ASP A 65 -11.58 -15.87 -20.62
CA ASP A 65 -12.70 -16.47 -21.35
C ASP A 65 -13.90 -15.53 -21.46
N ILE A 66 -14.07 -14.66 -20.46
CA ILE A 66 -15.15 -13.66 -20.44
C ILE A 66 -14.66 -12.25 -20.79
N CYS A 67 -13.34 -12.04 -20.92
CA CYS A 67 -12.80 -10.73 -21.25
C CYS A 67 -13.10 -10.34 -22.71
N ILE A 68 -13.97 -9.34 -22.88
CA ILE A 68 -14.33 -8.79 -24.21
C ILE A 68 -13.39 -7.70 -24.72
N GLY A 69 -12.30 -7.39 -24.01
CA GLY A 69 -11.32 -6.42 -24.49
C GLY A 69 -11.74 -4.95 -24.45
N SER A 70 -12.79 -4.59 -23.71
CA SER A 70 -13.35 -3.22 -23.73
C SER A 70 -12.37 -2.11 -23.31
N GLY A 71 -11.28 -2.45 -22.62
CA GLY A 71 -10.30 -1.48 -22.12
C GLY A 71 -10.80 -0.62 -20.94
N ALA A 72 -12.04 -0.78 -20.48
CA ALA A 72 -12.60 0.00 -19.38
C ALA A 72 -11.77 -0.13 -18.09
N CYS A 73 -11.25 -1.32 -17.80
CA CYS A 73 -10.38 -1.57 -16.66
C CYS A 73 -9.02 -0.86 -16.75
N VAL A 74 -8.48 -0.72 -17.96
CA VAL A 74 -7.22 0.00 -18.24
C VAL A 74 -7.45 1.49 -18.04
N ALA A 75 -8.53 2.03 -18.63
CA ALA A 75 -8.90 3.44 -18.53
C ALA A 75 -9.23 3.88 -17.09
N ALA A 76 -9.86 2.99 -16.30
CA ALA A 76 -10.25 3.29 -14.93
C ALA A 76 -9.07 3.24 -13.91
N CYS A 77 -7.89 2.79 -14.31
CA CYS A 77 -6.75 2.65 -13.40
C CYS A 77 -5.95 3.97 -13.29
N PRO A 78 -5.96 4.67 -12.13
CA PRO A 78 -5.23 5.93 -11.93
C PRO A 78 -3.71 5.75 -11.94
N GLU A 79 -3.20 4.59 -11.53
CA GLU A 79 -1.76 4.32 -11.42
C GLU A 79 -1.05 4.25 -12.78
N LYS A 80 -1.82 4.06 -13.87
CA LYS A 80 -1.38 3.84 -15.26
C LYS A 80 -0.45 2.62 -15.41
N ASP A 81 -0.49 1.97 -16.57
CA ASP A 81 0.36 0.82 -16.89
C ASP A 81 0.35 -0.32 -15.84
N ILE A 82 -0.72 -0.46 -15.05
CA ILE A 82 -0.97 -1.66 -14.24
C ILE A 82 -1.61 -2.75 -15.11
N LEU A 83 -2.51 -2.31 -15.99
CA LEU A 83 -3.21 -3.13 -16.97
C LEU A 83 -2.97 -2.55 -18.37
N GLY A 84 -3.00 -3.42 -19.38
CA GLY A 84 -3.03 -3.04 -20.80
C GLY A 84 -3.88 -4.01 -21.60
N LEU A 85 -3.99 -3.76 -22.91
CA LEU A 85 -4.65 -4.67 -23.84
C LEU A 85 -3.61 -5.40 -24.69
N VAL A 86 -3.61 -6.72 -24.62
CA VAL A 86 -2.79 -7.63 -25.44
C VAL A 86 -3.73 -8.51 -26.25
N ASN A 87 -3.62 -8.48 -27.57
CA ASN A 87 -4.46 -9.24 -28.50
C ASN A 87 -5.96 -9.11 -28.20
N GLY A 88 -6.41 -7.89 -27.88
CA GLY A 88 -7.81 -7.61 -27.57
C GLY A 88 -8.29 -8.13 -26.21
N ARG A 89 -7.40 -8.54 -25.30
CA ARG A 89 -7.76 -8.93 -23.92
C ARG A 89 -6.96 -8.12 -22.90
N ALA A 90 -7.55 -7.88 -21.74
CA ALA A 90 -6.85 -7.22 -20.65
C ALA A 90 -5.72 -8.12 -20.11
N ALA A 91 -4.55 -7.54 -19.88
CA ALA A 91 -3.40 -8.21 -19.30
C ALA A 91 -2.75 -7.33 -18.23
N THR A 92 -2.15 -7.95 -17.22
CA THR A 92 -1.32 -7.27 -16.23
C THR A 92 0.00 -6.85 -16.87
N ILE A 93 0.47 -5.65 -16.49
CA ILE A 93 1.79 -5.14 -16.88
C ILE A 93 2.65 -5.00 -15.63
N ASN A 94 2.37 -4.02 -14.77
CA ASN A 94 3.14 -3.75 -13.55
C ASN A 94 2.34 -4.13 -12.29
N ALA A 95 2.03 -5.41 -12.10
CA ALA A 95 1.14 -5.83 -11.01
C ALA A 95 1.69 -5.50 -9.61
N SER A 96 3.02 -5.48 -9.44
CA SER A 96 3.69 -5.03 -8.19
C SER A 96 3.36 -3.61 -7.77
N ARG A 97 2.94 -2.76 -8.71
CA ARG A 97 2.59 -1.36 -8.48
C ARG A 97 1.11 -1.16 -8.23
N CYS A 98 0.30 -2.23 -8.25
CA CYS A 98 -1.11 -2.12 -7.95
C CYS A 98 -1.31 -1.72 -6.48
N VAL A 99 -1.97 -0.59 -6.25
CA VAL A 99 -2.31 -0.12 -4.90
C VAL A 99 -3.65 -0.66 -4.39
N GLY A 100 -4.32 -1.54 -5.16
CA GLY A 100 -5.51 -2.23 -4.68
C GLY A 100 -6.80 -1.40 -4.61
N HIS A 101 -6.88 -0.29 -5.34
CA HIS A 101 -8.04 0.62 -5.29
C HIS A 101 -9.32 0.07 -5.95
N GLY A 102 -9.26 -1.11 -6.59
CA GLY A 102 -10.40 -1.85 -7.16
C GLY A 102 -11.17 -1.20 -8.32
N ALA A 103 -10.65 -0.14 -8.95
CA ALA A 103 -11.39 0.54 -10.02
C ALA A 103 -11.53 -0.33 -11.28
N CYS A 104 -10.50 -1.13 -11.58
CA CYS A 104 -10.54 -2.09 -12.68
C CYS A 104 -11.64 -3.14 -12.48
N PHE A 105 -11.82 -3.62 -11.24
CA PHE A 105 -12.86 -4.57 -10.86
C PHE A 105 -14.26 -4.01 -11.12
N HIS A 106 -14.53 -2.78 -10.66
CA HIS A 106 -15.84 -2.15 -10.81
C HIS A 106 -16.12 -1.64 -12.24
N ALA A 107 -15.09 -1.26 -13.00
CA ALA A 107 -15.26 -0.74 -14.36
C ALA A 107 -15.44 -1.84 -15.41
N CYS A 108 -15.21 -3.11 -15.08
CA CYS A 108 -15.30 -4.20 -16.04
C CYS A 108 -16.78 -4.52 -16.35
N PRO A 109 -17.27 -4.28 -17.57
CA PRO A 109 -18.70 -4.45 -17.90
C PRO A 109 -19.14 -5.92 -17.88
N VAL A 110 -18.20 -6.84 -18.06
CA VAL A 110 -18.41 -8.29 -18.11
C VAL A 110 -17.82 -9.00 -16.89
N GLN A 111 -17.46 -8.23 -15.85
CA GLN A 111 -17.02 -8.78 -14.56
C GLN A 111 -15.80 -9.73 -14.65
N ALA A 112 -14.96 -9.56 -15.68
CA ALA A 112 -13.80 -10.40 -15.96
C ALA A 112 -12.63 -10.25 -14.99
N ILE A 113 -12.72 -9.37 -13.99
CA ILE A 113 -11.61 -9.07 -13.08
C ILE A 113 -11.96 -9.53 -11.69
N THR A 114 -11.04 -10.26 -11.08
CA THR A 114 -11.04 -10.61 -9.65
C THR A 114 -9.81 -9.97 -9.01
N LEU A 115 -9.94 -9.39 -7.82
CA LEU A 115 -8.75 -8.97 -7.06
C LEU A 115 -8.28 -10.12 -6.20
N VAL A 116 -7.03 -10.52 -6.41
CA VAL A 116 -6.40 -11.64 -5.71
C VAL A 116 -5.21 -11.18 -4.89
N ILE A 117 -4.97 -11.84 -3.76
CA ILE A 117 -3.81 -11.62 -2.92
C ILE A 117 -2.78 -12.75 -3.08
N GLY A 118 -1.53 -12.36 -3.29
CA GLY A 118 -0.46 -13.25 -3.71
C GLY A 118 -0.56 -13.69 -5.17
N THR A 119 0.38 -14.52 -5.57
CA THR A 119 0.35 -15.30 -6.83
C THR A 119 0.48 -16.78 -6.53
N GLU A 120 0.40 -17.60 -7.58
CA GLU A 120 0.70 -19.03 -7.49
C GLU A 120 2.12 -19.30 -6.97
N LYS A 121 3.06 -18.38 -7.24
CA LYS A 121 4.48 -18.50 -6.81
C LYS A 121 4.77 -17.74 -5.52
N ARG A 122 4.07 -16.64 -5.25
CA ARG A 122 4.33 -15.75 -4.11
C ARG A 122 3.12 -15.69 -3.18
N GLY A 123 3.23 -16.38 -2.05
CA GLY A 123 2.23 -16.30 -1.01
C GLY A 123 2.33 -15.02 -0.15
N VAL A 124 1.20 -14.56 0.38
CA VAL A 124 1.11 -13.42 1.30
C VAL A 124 0.53 -13.88 2.62
N ASP A 125 1.23 -13.64 3.72
CA ASP A 125 0.76 -14.00 5.06
C ASP A 125 -0.36 -13.06 5.48
N LEU A 126 -1.54 -13.60 5.77
CA LEU A 126 -2.72 -12.85 6.20
C LEU A 126 -3.43 -13.59 7.33
N PRO A 127 -3.95 -12.86 8.32
CA PRO A 127 -4.83 -13.45 9.31
C PRO A 127 -6.15 -13.87 8.65
N HIS A 128 -6.77 -14.92 9.18
CA HIS A 128 -8.12 -15.27 8.77
C HIS A 128 -9.14 -14.31 9.39
N VAL A 129 -9.96 -13.69 8.54
CA VAL A 129 -10.96 -12.70 8.96
C VAL A 129 -12.30 -13.04 8.30
N LYS A 130 -13.36 -13.18 9.12
CA LYS A 130 -14.72 -13.41 8.64
C LYS A 130 -15.24 -12.17 7.89
N PRO A 131 -16.32 -12.26 7.09
CA PRO A 131 -16.98 -11.09 6.50
C PRO A 131 -17.42 -10.03 7.52
N THR A 132 -17.58 -10.43 8.79
CA THR A 132 -17.88 -9.54 9.91
C THR A 132 -16.66 -8.80 10.48
N TYR A 133 -15.47 -9.00 9.92
CA TYR A 133 -14.17 -8.52 10.41
C TYR A 133 -13.65 -9.21 11.68
N GLU A 134 -14.38 -10.20 12.21
CA GLU A 134 -13.94 -10.97 13.37
C GLU A 134 -12.90 -12.02 12.96
N THR A 135 -11.89 -12.22 13.81
CA THR A 135 -10.85 -13.23 13.64
C THR A 135 -11.33 -14.62 14.06
N ASN A 136 -10.42 -15.61 14.05
CA ASN A 136 -10.62 -16.91 14.70
C ASN A 136 -10.75 -16.78 16.23
N VAL A 137 -10.20 -15.71 16.84
CA VAL A 137 -10.36 -15.41 18.27
C VAL A 137 -11.65 -14.61 18.50
N PRO A 138 -12.71 -15.19 19.10
CA PRO A 138 -14.00 -14.52 19.21
C PRO A 138 -13.89 -13.25 20.05
N GLY A 139 -14.35 -12.13 19.51
CA GLY A 139 -14.25 -10.80 20.11
C GLY A 139 -13.04 -9.95 19.72
N ILE A 140 -12.08 -10.50 18.95
CA ILE A 140 -11.01 -9.73 18.31
C ILE A 140 -11.33 -9.55 16.83
N TYR A 141 -11.25 -8.30 16.37
CA TYR A 141 -11.54 -7.88 15.00
C TYR A 141 -10.29 -7.31 14.34
N ILE A 142 -10.20 -7.40 13.01
CA ILE A 142 -9.12 -6.81 12.22
C ILE A 142 -9.70 -5.88 11.17
N ALA A 143 -9.12 -4.68 11.05
CA ALA A 143 -9.49 -3.72 10.02
C ALA A 143 -8.25 -3.03 9.42
N GLY A 144 -8.40 -2.55 8.18
CA GLY A 144 -7.36 -1.84 7.46
C GLY A 144 -6.45 -2.75 6.65
N GLU A 145 -5.21 -2.29 6.44
CA GLU A 145 -4.24 -2.97 5.58
C GLU A 145 -3.96 -4.41 6.03
N LEU A 146 -4.13 -4.72 7.32
CA LEU A 146 -3.93 -6.06 7.87
C LEU A 146 -4.89 -7.10 7.25
N GLY A 147 -6.08 -6.68 6.78
CA GLY A 147 -7.01 -7.50 6.00
C GLY A 147 -6.71 -7.58 4.50
N GLY A 148 -5.59 -7.01 4.02
CA GLY A 148 -5.12 -7.15 2.64
C GLY A 148 -5.46 -5.99 1.69
N MET A 149 -6.08 -4.91 2.17
CA MET A 149 -6.39 -3.72 1.36
C MET A 149 -5.74 -2.46 1.94
N GLY A 150 -4.67 -1.97 1.29
CA GLY A 150 -3.83 -0.88 1.82
C GLY A 150 -4.24 0.56 1.51
N LEU A 151 -5.35 0.79 0.78
CA LEU A 151 -5.81 2.15 0.47
C LEU A 151 -6.47 2.80 1.68
N ILE A 152 -6.15 4.07 1.98
CA ILE A 152 -6.73 4.85 3.10
C ILE A 152 -8.26 4.77 3.11
N LYS A 153 -8.91 4.97 1.95
CA LYS A 153 -10.37 4.85 1.80
C LYS A 153 -10.91 3.49 2.19
N ASN A 154 -10.23 2.40 1.80
CA ASN A 154 -10.65 1.05 2.16
C ASN A 154 -10.42 0.80 3.65
N ALA A 155 -9.30 1.28 4.20
CA ALA A 155 -9.01 1.13 5.61
C ALA A 155 -10.04 1.84 6.49
N ALA A 156 -10.40 3.09 6.16
CA ALA A 156 -11.45 3.82 6.87
C ALA A 156 -12.80 3.08 6.80
N GLU A 157 -13.22 2.65 5.61
CA GLU A 157 -14.47 1.92 5.42
C GLU A 157 -14.52 0.61 6.24
N GLN A 158 -13.42 -0.16 6.24
CA GLN A 158 -13.33 -1.38 7.05
C GLN A 158 -13.40 -1.09 8.56
N GLY A 159 -12.75 -0.03 9.03
CA GLY A 159 -12.82 0.40 10.42
C GLY A 159 -14.26 0.67 10.86
N LYS A 160 -15.01 1.41 10.03
CA LYS A 160 -16.45 1.65 10.22
C LYS A 160 -17.27 0.35 10.24
N GLN A 161 -17.07 -0.52 9.25
CA GLN A 161 -17.85 -1.76 9.15
C GLN A 161 -17.57 -2.72 10.31
N ALA A 162 -16.30 -2.85 10.72
CA ALA A 162 -15.90 -3.65 11.87
C ALA A 162 -16.58 -3.19 13.16
N VAL A 163 -16.60 -1.88 13.43
CA VAL A 163 -17.28 -1.33 14.62
C VAL A 163 -18.80 -1.55 14.58
N ASN A 164 -19.44 -1.42 13.41
CA ASN A 164 -20.86 -1.74 13.29
C ASN A 164 -21.16 -3.22 13.59
N ASN A 165 -20.30 -4.14 13.18
CA ASN A 165 -20.45 -5.57 13.51
C ASN A 165 -20.16 -5.85 14.99
N ILE A 166 -19.17 -5.16 15.58
CA ILE A 166 -18.89 -5.19 17.01
C ILE A 166 -20.15 -4.78 17.78
N TYR A 167 -20.73 -3.62 17.44
CA TYR A 167 -21.93 -3.10 18.09
C TYR A 167 -23.10 -4.10 18.09
N LYS A 168 -23.34 -4.74 16.93
CA LYS A 168 -24.38 -5.79 16.82
C LYS A 168 -24.09 -7.04 17.66
N SER A 169 -22.81 -7.32 17.93
CA SER A 169 -22.38 -8.51 18.69
C SER A 169 -22.23 -8.27 20.19
N LEU A 170 -22.28 -7.01 20.64
CA LEU A 170 -22.21 -6.68 22.06
C LEU A 170 -23.51 -7.14 22.73
N SER A 171 -23.39 -8.10 23.65
CA SER A 171 -24.44 -8.42 24.62
C SER A 171 -24.50 -7.37 25.73
N ASP A 172 -25.51 -7.43 26.61
CA ASP A 172 -25.67 -6.51 27.74
C ASP A 172 -24.36 -6.15 28.45
N LYS A 173 -24.24 -4.86 28.78
CA LYS A 173 -23.03 -4.21 29.30
C LYS A 173 -22.48 -4.95 30.52
N LYS A 174 -21.42 -5.72 30.31
CA LYS A 174 -20.59 -6.26 31.40
C LYS A 174 -19.78 -5.12 32.03
N ASN A 175 -19.38 -5.30 33.28
CA ASN A 175 -18.68 -4.32 34.10
C ASN A 175 -17.19 -4.15 33.67
N ASN A 176 -16.95 -3.89 32.38
CA ASN A 176 -15.63 -3.63 31.82
C ASN A 176 -15.36 -2.12 31.78
N ASP A 177 -14.08 -1.75 31.81
CA ASP A 177 -13.67 -0.36 31.68
C ASP A 177 -14.04 0.20 30.30
N TYR A 178 -14.05 -0.63 29.26
CA TYR A 178 -14.40 -0.23 27.90
C TYR A 178 -15.28 -1.28 27.20
N ASP A 179 -16.18 -0.82 26.33
CA ASP A 179 -16.86 -1.68 25.37
C ASP A 179 -15.89 -2.13 24.26
N LEU A 180 -14.95 -1.24 23.88
CA LEU A 180 -14.03 -1.45 22.77
C LEU A 180 -12.65 -0.83 23.02
N VAL A 181 -11.59 -1.60 22.82
CA VAL A 181 -10.23 -1.07 22.66
C VAL A 181 -9.84 -1.11 21.17
N ILE A 182 -9.40 0.04 20.66
CA ILE A 182 -8.96 0.24 19.28
C ILE A 182 -7.43 0.37 19.26
N ILE A 183 -6.76 -0.54 18.56
CA ILE A 183 -5.29 -0.59 18.52
C ILE A 183 -4.81 -0.14 17.15
N GLY A 184 -4.16 1.02 17.10
CA GLY A 184 -3.71 1.72 15.90
C GLY A 184 -4.55 2.96 15.60
N ALA A 185 -3.89 4.08 15.38
CA ALA A 185 -4.44 5.39 15.02
C ALA A 185 -4.18 5.74 13.54
N GLY A 186 -4.09 4.73 12.68
CA GLY A 186 -4.17 4.90 11.23
C GLY A 186 -5.61 5.16 10.74
N PRO A 187 -5.83 5.29 9.43
CA PRO A 187 -7.16 5.57 8.86
C PRO A 187 -8.27 4.63 9.34
N ALA A 188 -7.98 3.33 9.47
CA ALA A 188 -8.94 2.35 10.00
C ALA A 188 -9.31 2.62 11.47
N GLY A 189 -8.33 2.90 12.33
CA GLY A 189 -8.56 3.15 13.74
C GLY A 189 -9.22 4.49 14.02
N ILE A 190 -8.87 5.53 13.26
CA ILE A 190 -9.54 6.83 13.30
C ILE A 190 -11.01 6.66 12.92
N SER A 191 -11.30 5.99 11.80
CA SER A 191 -12.69 5.73 11.40
C SER A 191 -13.44 4.86 12.41
N ALA A 192 -12.79 3.85 12.97
CA ALA A 192 -13.37 3.02 14.03
C ALA A 192 -13.72 3.86 15.28
N SER A 193 -12.84 4.79 15.67
CA SER A 193 -13.07 5.70 16.81
C SER A 193 -14.29 6.58 16.59
N LEU A 194 -14.44 7.13 15.38
CA LEU A 194 -15.58 7.97 15.01
C LEU A 194 -16.90 7.18 15.01
N THR A 195 -16.89 5.98 14.43
CA THR A 195 -18.07 5.11 14.44
C THR A 195 -18.41 4.65 15.86
N ALA A 196 -17.43 4.34 16.70
CA ALA A 196 -17.64 3.96 18.10
C ALA A 196 -18.27 5.12 18.90
N LYS A 197 -17.78 6.34 18.67
CA LYS A 197 -18.36 7.57 19.26
C LYS A 197 -19.81 7.79 18.81
N LYS A 198 -20.09 7.65 17.51
CA LYS A 198 -21.44 7.80 16.94
C LYS A 198 -22.43 6.80 17.55
N LEU A 199 -21.98 5.58 17.84
CA LEU A 199 -22.79 4.52 18.44
C LEU A 199 -22.84 4.56 19.97
N GLY A 200 -22.21 5.56 20.61
CA GLY A 200 -22.24 5.73 22.06
C GLY A 200 -21.46 4.66 22.85
N LEU A 201 -20.48 4.01 22.22
CA LEU A 201 -19.62 3.03 22.88
C LEU A 201 -18.62 3.72 23.82
N LYS A 202 -18.32 3.10 24.96
CA LYS A 202 -17.18 3.47 25.80
C LYS A 202 -15.93 2.86 25.20
N PHE A 203 -15.05 3.65 24.60
CA PHE A 203 -13.87 3.14 23.90
C PHE A 203 -12.59 3.90 24.25
N ILE A 204 -11.46 3.30 23.94
CA ILE A 204 -10.15 3.93 23.94
C ILE A 204 -9.38 3.54 22.69
N THR A 205 -8.62 4.50 22.13
CA THR A 205 -7.78 4.29 20.95
C THR A 205 -6.33 4.50 21.33
N ILE A 206 -5.47 3.55 20.97
CA ILE A 206 -4.09 3.45 21.42
C ILE A 206 -3.18 3.30 20.20
N ASP A 207 -2.09 4.06 20.10
CA ASP A 207 -1.09 3.92 19.05
C ASP A 207 0.33 3.93 19.62
N GLN A 208 1.20 3.10 19.05
CA GLN A 208 2.61 2.99 19.47
C GLN A 208 3.45 4.21 19.09
N ASP A 209 3.01 4.97 18.09
CA ASP A 209 3.64 6.16 17.56
C ASP A 209 2.70 7.36 17.77
N SER A 210 2.24 8.00 16.69
CA SER A 210 1.39 9.19 16.69
C SER A 210 0.27 9.03 15.65
N LEU A 211 -0.71 9.93 15.69
CA LEU A 211 -1.84 9.96 14.77
C LEU A 211 -1.45 9.84 13.29
N GLY A 212 -2.18 9.00 12.55
CA GLY A 212 -2.06 8.83 11.10
C GLY A 212 -1.35 7.55 10.65
N GLY A 213 -0.82 6.76 11.59
CA GLY A 213 -0.19 5.47 11.31
C GLY A 213 0.96 5.59 10.30
N THR A 214 0.95 4.80 9.22
CA THR A 214 2.01 4.83 8.20
C THR A 214 2.26 6.23 7.62
N VAL A 215 1.21 7.04 7.44
CA VAL A 215 1.35 8.40 6.87
C VAL A 215 2.18 9.32 7.77
N PHE A 216 2.08 9.15 9.09
CA PHE A 216 2.87 9.92 10.05
C PHE A 216 4.39 9.76 9.82
N THR A 217 4.81 8.60 9.31
CA THR A 217 6.23 8.26 9.12
C THR A 217 6.85 8.82 7.84
N PHE A 218 6.03 9.39 6.94
CA PHE A 218 6.51 9.95 5.68
C PHE A 218 7.20 11.31 5.89
N PRO A 219 8.07 11.72 4.96
CA PRO A 219 8.56 13.11 4.92
C PRO A 219 7.40 14.11 4.83
N ARG A 220 7.58 15.32 5.38
CA ARG A 220 6.55 16.37 5.39
C ARG A 220 5.98 16.69 4.00
N SER A 221 6.85 16.71 2.98
CA SER A 221 6.52 17.01 1.58
C SER A 221 5.90 15.83 0.82
N LYS A 222 5.70 14.66 1.44
CA LYS A 222 5.18 13.47 0.76
C LYS A 222 3.74 13.70 0.33
N VAL A 223 3.49 13.53 -0.97
CA VAL A 223 2.16 13.43 -1.55
C VAL A 223 1.59 12.04 -1.23
N VAL A 224 0.37 12.04 -0.68
CA VAL A 224 -0.40 10.86 -0.30
C VAL A 224 -1.61 10.78 -1.22
N MET A 225 -1.79 9.61 -1.82
CA MET A 225 -2.92 9.35 -2.71
C MET A 225 -4.03 8.61 -1.96
N THR A 226 -5.28 9.00 -2.23
CA THR A 226 -6.47 8.38 -1.67
C THR A 226 -7.66 8.54 -2.62
N LYS A 227 -8.85 8.18 -2.15
CA LYS A 227 -10.13 8.39 -2.84
C LYS A 227 -11.11 9.08 -1.92
N PRO A 228 -12.16 9.71 -2.48
CA PRO A 228 -13.25 10.22 -1.68
C PRO A 228 -13.82 9.12 -0.78
N MET A 229 -14.01 9.47 0.49
CA MET A 229 -14.52 8.57 1.52
C MET A 229 -15.55 9.29 2.39
N GLU A 230 -16.28 8.53 3.18
CA GLU A 230 -17.25 9.07 4.12
C GLU A 230 -16.84 8.69 5.53
N LEU A 231 -16.76 9.70 6.41
CA LEU A 231 -16.38 9.53 7.80
C LEU A 231 -17.59 9.84 8.67
N ASP A 232 -17.88 8.94 9.62
CA ASP A 232 -18.89 9.21 10.63
C ASP A 232 -18.52 10.47 11.42
N LEU A 233 -19.52 11.30 11.76
CA LEU A 233 -19.35 12.56 12.49
C LEU A 233 -18.52 13.65 11.78
N TYR A 234 -18.29 13.51 10.47
CA TYR A 234 -17.63 14.54 9.64
C TYR A 234 -18.26 14.69 8.26
N GLY A 235 -18.66 13.58 7.62
CA GLY A 235 -19.29 13.57 6.30
C GLY A 235 -18.35 13.17 5.16
N LYS A 236 -18.64 13.64 3.95
CA LYS A 236 -17.88 13.27 2.74
C LYS A 236 -16.56 14.03 2.67
N LEU A 237 -15.45 13.29 2.69
CA LEU A 237 -14.10 13.79 2.52
C LEU A 237 -13.67 13.57 1.06
N LYS A 238 -13.54 14.66 0.29
CA LYS A 238 -13.15 14.63 -1.13
C LYS A 238 -11.64 14.83 -1.30
N LEU A 239 -10.85 13.88 -0.82
CA LEU A 239 -9.40 13.86 -1.06
C LEU A 239 -9.07 12.84 -2.14
N VAL A 240 -8.19 13.23 -3.07
CA VAL A 240 -7.67 12.34 -4.13
C VAL A 240 -6.15 12.32 -4.07
N GLU A 241 -5.53 13.49 -4.07
CA GLU A 241 -4.12 13.71 -3.79
C GLU A 241 -4.02 14.79 -2.72
N THR A 242 -3.22 14.56 -1.68
CA THR A 242 -3.08 15.47 -0.54
C THR A 242 -1.66 15.39 0.01
N SER A 243 -1.25 16.35 0.83
CA SER A 243 0.01 16.25 1.58
C SER A 243 -0.18 15.45 2.87
N LYS A 244 0.91 14.87 3.40
CA LYS A 244 0.93 14.33 4.76
C LYS A 244 0.32 15.32 5.76
N SER A 245 0.79 16.57 5.74
CA SER A 245 0.38 17.59 6.72
C SER A 245 -1.11 17.90 6.66
N GLU A 246 -1.67 18.06 5.46
CA GLU A 246 -3.10 18.30 5.27
C GLU A 246 -3.93 17.12 5.77
N LEU A 247 -3.54 15.88 5.44
CA LEU A 247 -4.26 14.70 5.90
C LEU A 247 -4.23 14.55 7.43
N ILE A 248 -3.09 14.79 8.07
CA ILE A 248 -2.97 14.77 9.54
C ILE A 248 -3.80 15.90 10.17
N SER A 249 -3.83 17.09 9.55
CA SER A 249 -4.66 18.21 10.02
C SER A 249 -6.13 17.85 10.03
N ILE A 250 -6.61 17.21 8.95
CA ILE A 250 -8.00 16.74 8.85
C ILE A 250 -8.30 15.71 9.92
N TRP A 251 -7.40 14.76 10.19
CA TRP A 251 -7.57 13.79 11.27
C TRP A 251 -7.68 14.45 12.64
N ASN A 252 -6.81 15.41 12.95
CA ASN A 252 -6.86 16.15 14.20
C ASN A 252 -8.17 16.96 14.32
N GLU A 253 -8.58 17.64 13.25
CA GLU A 253 -9.84 18.40 13.21
C GLU A 253 -11.05 17.51 13.49
N VAL A 254 -11.13 16.35 12.82
CA VAL A 254 -12.25 15.42 12.97
C VAL A 254 -12.32 14.86 14.39
N LEU A 255 -11.18 14.49 14.99
CA LEU A 255 -11.12 13.93 16.34
C LEU A 255 -11.44 14.97 17.41
N SER A 256 -10.85 16.17 17.30
CA SER A 256 -11.06 17.29 18.24
C SER A 256 -12.51 17.77 18.24
N LYS A 257 -13.13 17.97 17.07
CA LYS A 257 -14.55 18.34 16.94
C LYS A 257 -15.49 17.35 17.63
N ASN A 258 -15.07 16.09 17.75
CA ASN A 258 -15.86 15.00 18.32
C ASN A 258 -15.42 14.61 19.74
N ASN A 259 -14.50 15.36 20.37
CA ASN A 259 -13.94 15.07 21.69
C ASN A 259 -13.45 13.62 21.81
N ILE A 260 -12.67 13.18 20.81
CA ILE A 260 -12.02 11.87 20.78
C ILE A 260 -10.53 12.10 21.03
N SER A 261 -10.00 11.43 22.05
CA SER A 261 -8.57 11.43 22.36
C SER A 261 -7.94 10.09 21.97
N ILE A 262 -6.66 10.12 21.59
CA ILE A 262 -5.86 8.95 21.25
C ILE A 262 -4.66 8.91 22.20
N ASN A 263 -4.42 7.73 22.76
CA ASN A 263 -3.23 7.46 23.55
C ASN A 263 -2.06 7.18 22.63
N GLU A 264 -1.24 8.19 22.39
CA GLU A 264 -0.03 8.10 21.58
C GLU A 264 1.18 7.60 22.38
N ASN A 265 2.21 7.14 21.66
CA ASN A 265 3.45 6.60 22.21
C ASN A 265 3.20 5.46 23.20
N GLU A 266 2.19 4.64 22.96
CA GLU A 266 1.74 3.56 23.83
C GLU A 266 1.59 2.27 23.03
N LYS A 267 2.59 1.38 23.15
CA LYS A 267 2.63 0.14 22.38
C LYS A 267 1.83 -0.95 23.10
N VAL A 268 0.89 -1.60 22.41
CA VAL A 268 0.27 -2.83 22.91
C VAL A 268 1.26 -3.98 22.83
N ILE A 269 1.46 -4.67 23.96
CA ILE A 269 2.45 -5.74 24.15
C ILE A 269 1.78 -7.11 24.18
N ASP A 270 0.57 -7.18 24.74
CA ASP A 270 -0.15 -8.44 24.92
C ASP A 270 -1.66 -8.21 25.01
N ILE A 271 -2.42 -9.23 24.60
CA ILE A 271 -3.87 -9.25 24.71
C ILE A 271 -4.26 -10.62 25.23
N LYS A 272 -4.83 -10.66 26.42
CA LYS A 272 -5.28 -11.90 27.05
C LYS A 272 -6.77 -11.90 27.20
N LYS A 273 -7.41 -12.98 26.75
CA LYS A 273 -8.83 -13.20 26.99
C LYS A 273 -9.05 -13.51 28.47
N ASP A 274 -10.08 -12.91 29.06
CA ASP A 274 -10.56 -13.22 30.40
C ASP A 274 -12.04 -13.68 30.37
N ASN A 275 -12.65 -13.91 31.53
CA ASN A 275 -14.04 -14.38 31.63
C ASN A 275 -15.07 -13.35 31.13
N TYR A 276 -14.70 -12.07 31.03
CA TYR A 276 -15.59 -10.94 30.80
C TYR A 276 -15.26 -10.17 29.50
N GLY A 277 -14.16 -10.49 28.83
CA GLY A 277 -13.65 -9.80 27.66
C GLY A 277 -12.14 -10.03 27.49
N PHE A 278 -11.39 -8.93 27.46
CA PHE A 278 -9.96 -8.90 27.20
C PHE A 278 -9.22 -7.94 28.12
N ASN A 279 -8.09 -8.39 28.62
CA ASN A 279 -7.07 -7.56 29.23
C ASN A 279 -6.01 -7.19 28.19
N VAL A 280 -5.97 -5.91 27.81
CA VAL A 280 -4.99 -5.35 26.87
C VAL A 280 -3.85 -4.73 27.67
N VAL A 281 -2.65 -5.28 27.53
CA VAL A 281 -1.44 -4.81 28.22
C VAL A 281 -0.63 -3.95 27.27
N THR A 282 -0.28 -2.74 27.71
CA THR A 282 0.53 -1.80 26.94
C THR A 282 1.85 -1.49 27.64
N SER A 283 2.70 -0.68 27.00
CA SER A 283 3.92 -0.14 27.59
C SER A 283 3.68 0.87 28.72
N LYS A 284 2.45 1.33 28.94
CA LYS A 284 2.11 2.35 29.93
C LYS A 284 1.04 1.92 30.93
N SER A 285 0.09 1.08 30.51
CA SER A 285 -1.13 0.79 31.27
C SER A 285 -1.72 -0.59 30.92
N LYS A 286 -2.85 -0.90 31.55
CA LYS A 286 -3.70 -2.06 31.25
C LYS A 286 -5.14 -1.61 31.09
N TYR A 287 -5.84 -2.21 30.13
CA TYR A 287 -7.24 -1.88 29.83
C TYR A 287 -8.09 -3.14 29.78
N ASN A 288 -9.24 -3.14 30.44
CA ASN A 288 -10.23 -4.22 30.33
C ASN A 288 -11.31 -3.82 29.33
N ALA A 289 -11.55 -4.67 28.34
CA ALA A 289 -12.50 -4.37 27.28
C ALA A 289 -13.33 -5.57 26.84
N SER A 290 -14.59 -5.33 26.48
CA SER A 290 -15.46 -6.39 25.96
C SER A 290 -14.99 -6.94 24.62
N LYS A 291 -14.48 -6.06 23.75
CA LYS A 291 -14.03 -6.37 22.38
C LYS A 291 -12.76 -5.58 22.04
N VAL A 292 -12.00 -6.10 21.08
CA VAL A 292 -10.78 -5.45 20.57
C VAL A 292 -10.82 -5.35 19.06
N ILE A 293 -10.38 -4.23 18.50
CA ILE A 293 -10.11 -4.09 17.06
C ILE A 293 -8.63 -3.78 16.82
N LEU A 294 -8.01 -4.56 15.95
CA LEU A 294 -6.64 -4.39 15.49
C LEU A 294 -6.65 -3.62 14.16
N ALA A 295 -6.26 -2.35 14.23
CA ALA A 295 -6.11 -1.42 13.13
C ALA A 295 -4.64 -1.02 12.91
N ILE A 296 -3.71 -1.95 13.18
CA ILE A 296 -2.26 -1.75 13.24
C ILE A 296 -1.55 -1.73 11.87
N GLY A 297 -2.28 -1.96 10.78
CA GLY A 297 -1.73 -2.03 9.43
C GLY A 297 -0.77 -3.21 9.21
N ARG A 298 0.01 -3.17 8.11
CA ARG A 298 1.01 -4.23 7.80
C ARG A 298 2.45 -3.76 7.84
N ARG A 299 2.72 -2.46 7.92
CA ARG A 299 4.08 -1.92 8.02
C ARG A 299 4.87 -2.60 9.15
N GLY A 300 4.18 -2.84 10.27
CA GLY A 300 4.77 -3.39 11.49
C GLY A 300 5.92 -2.55 12.01
N SER A 301 6.91 -3.20 12.63
CA SER A 301 8.08 -2.51 13.19
C SER A 301 9.20 -2.41 12.14
N PRO A 302 9.98 -1.32 12.08
CA PRO A 302 11.15 -1.25 11.22
C PRO A 302 12.09 -2.41 11.50
N ARG A 303 12.58 -3.06 10.44
CA ARG A 303 13.56 -4.14 10.58
C ARG A 303 14.85 -3.58 11.15
N LYS A 304 15.31 -4.20 12.24
CA LYS A 304 16.59 -3.88 12.87
C LYS A 304 17.74 -4.55 12.12
N LEU A 305 18.90 -3.90 12.11
CA LEU A 305 20.14 -4.45 11.57
C LEU A 305 20.79 -5.42 12.57
N ASN A 306 20.50 -5.25 13.87
CA ASN A 306 21.07 -5.99 14.99
C ASN A 306 22.61 -5.91 15.02
N VAL A 307 23.12 -4.69 14.82
CA VAL A 307 24.56 -4.39 14.81
C VAL A 307 24.95 -3.52 16.01
N PRO A 308 26.20 -3.62 16.50
CA PRO A 308 26.71 -2.70 17.50
C PRO A 308 26.53 -1.24 17.07
N GLY A 309 26.03 -0.41 18.00
CA GLY A 309 25.80 1.01 17.77
C GLY A 309 24.47 1.39 17.10
N GLU A 310 23.63 0.43 16.72
CA GLU A 310 22.29 0.71 16.14
C GLU A 310 21.38 1.51 17.10
N GLY A 311 21.59 1.41 18.41
CA GLY A 311 20.83 2.14 19.42
C GLY A 311 21.25 3.59 19.66
N LYS A 312 22.24 4.12 18.92
CA LYS A 312 22.71 5.50 19.08
C LYS A 312 21.67 6.51 18.59
N GLU A 313 21.68 7.72 19.18
CA GLU A 313 20.74 8.80 18.86
C GLU A 313 20.80 9.28 17.41
N LYS A 314 21.92 9.05 16.72
CA LYS A 314 22.12 9.36 15.29
C LYS A 314 21.46 8.37 14.32
N VAL A 315 20.81 7.32 14.83
CA VAL A 315 20.21 6.24 14.02
C VAL A 315 18.68 6.38 13.98
N PHE A 316 18.14 6.50 12.78
CA PHE A 316 16.74 6.75 12.52
C PHE A 316 16.15 5.69 11.58
N TYR A 317 14.84 5.44 11.71
CA TYR A 317 14.10 4.52 10.83
C TYR A 317 13.03 5.23 10.00
N ARG A 318 13.02 6.57 10.05
CA ARG A 318 12.03 7.45 9.44
C ARG A 318 12.70 8.78 9.15
N LEU A 319 12.43 9.35 7.98
CA LEU A 319 12.86 10.70 7.62
C LEU A 319 11.63 11.60 7.67
N LEU A 320 11.54 12.46 8.69
CA LEU A 320 10.36 13.29 8.92
C LEU A 320 10.52 14.70 8.34
N GLU A 321 11.64 15.35 8.66
CA GLU A 321 11.92 16.77 8.34
C GLU A 321 13.27 16.88 7.62
N PRO A 322 13.40 16.41 6.36
CA PRO A 322 14.64 16.52 5.60
C PRO A 322 15.13 17.97 5.45
N GLU A 323 14.22 18.94 5.42
CA GLU A 323 14.52 20.36 5.28
C GLU A 323 15.37 20.95 6.43
N LEU A 324 15.39 20.30 7.58
CA LEU A 324 16.20 20.71 8.74
C LEU A 324 17.62 20.16 8.69
N LEU A 325 17.93 19.29 7.72
CA LEU A 325 19.21 18.60 7.60
C LEU A 325 20.02 19.23 6.47
N LYS A 326 21.11 19.90 6.83
CA LYS A 326 22.02 20.57 5.91
C LYS A 326 23.47 20.24 6.27
N GLU A 327 24.30 20.10 5.25
CA GLU A 327 25.75 19.89 5.36
C GLU A 327 26.12 18.68 6.24
N LYS A 328 25.29 17.62 6.21
CA LYS A 328 25.54 16.37 6.93
C LYS A 328 26.09 15.28 6.03
N ASN A 329 26.91 14.41 6.61
CA ASN A 329 27.27 13.11 6.04
C ASN A 329 26.20 12.09 6.44
N VAL A 330 25.34 11.71 5.51
CA VAL A 330 24.19 10.85 5.80
C VAL A 330 24.39 9.48 5.16
N LEU A 331 24.33 8.43 5.98
CA LEU A 331 24.25 7.05 5.50
C LEU A 331 22.79 6.61 5.41
N ILE A 332 22.37 6.17 4.24
CA ILE A 332 21.08 5.51 4.01
C ILE A 332 21.31 4.02 3.85
N VAL A 333 20.65 3.18 4.64
CA VAL A 333 20.76 1.71 4.55
C VAL A 333 19.50 1.14 3.89
N GLY A 334 19.64 0.60 2.68
CA GLY A 334 18.55 -0.03 1.93
C GLY A 334 18.47 0.43 0.47
N GLY A 335 17.71 -0.32 -0.35
CA GLY A 335 17.57 -0.06 -1.79
C GLY A 335 16.14 -0.17 -2.31
N GLY A 336 15.15 -0.01 -1.42
CA GLY A 336 13.73 0.12 -1.81
C GLY A 336 13.35 1.58 -2.10
N ASP A 337 12.12 1.79 -2.59
CA ASP A 337 11.63 3.15 -2.91
C ASP A 337 11.78 4.14 -1.75
N SER A 338 11.48 3.74 -0.51
CA SER A 338 11.62 4.62 0.65
C SER A 338 13.07 5.06 0.90
N ALA A 339 14.04 4.18 0.64
CA ALA A 339 15.45 4.49 0.80
C ALA A 339 15.91 5.48 -0.28
N VAL A 340 15.56 5.20 -1.54
CA VAL A 340 15.93 6.02 -2.69
C VAL A 340 15.26 7.38 -2.66
N GLU A 341 13.96 7.46 -2.36
CA GLU A 341 13.26 8.74 -2.22
C GLU A 341 13.88 9.60 -1.11
N SER A 342 14.24 8.99 0.02
CA SER A 342 14.89 9.70 1.13
C SER A 342 16.30 10.18 0.77
N ALA A 343 17.08 9.33 0.08
CA ALA A 343 18.43 9.69 -0.36
C ALA A 343 18.40 10.85 -1.36
N LEU A 344 17.50 10.80 -2.34
CA LEU A 344 17.31 11.89 -3.32
C LEU A 344 16.88 13.19 -2.65
N LEU A 345 15.95 13.14 -1.69
CA LEU A 345 15.51 14.33 -0.94
C LEU A 345 16.66 14.99 -0.16
N LEU A 346 17.57 14.20 0.40
CA LEU A 346 18.68 14.70 1.20
C LEU A 346 19.88 15.14 0.36
N SER A 347 20.06 14.56 -0.84
CA SER A 347 21.25 14.76 -1.67
C SER A 347 21.47 16.17 -2.20
N GLU A 348 20.45 17.03 -2.16
CA GLU A 348 20.58 18.42 -2.63
C GLU A 348 21.40 19.30 -1.66
N GLU A 349 21.40 19.00 -0.36
CA GLU A 349 22.07 19.82 0.67
C GLU A 349 23.00 19.01 1.59
N ASN A 350 23.17 17.71 1.33
CA ASN A 350 23.93 16.80 2.20
C ASN A 350 24.82 15.84 1.38
N ASN A 351 25.90 15.35 2.01
CA ASN A 351 26.72 14.28 1.46
C ASN A 351 26.08 12.92 1.75
N VAL A 352 25.33 12.38 0.79
CA VAL A 352 24.55 11.16 0.97
C VAL A 352 25.27 9.94 0.40
N THR A 353 25.38 8.89 1.21
CA THR A 353 25.83 7.56 0.79
C THR A 353 24.74 6.53 1.05
N ILE A 354 24.42 5.72 0.05
CA ILE A 354 23.54 4.55 0.19
C ILE A 354 24.40 3.30 0.37
N SER A 355 24.14 2.53 1.44
CA SER A 355 24.62 1.16 1.60
C SER A 355 23.52 0.19 1.19
N TYR A 356 23.76 -0.63 0.18
CA TYR A 356 22.77 -1.57 -0.33
C TYR A 356 23.37 -2.95 -0.60
N ARG A 357 22.79 -3.97 0.06
CA ARG A 357 23.29 -5.35 0.05
C ARG A 357 23.28 -6.07 -1.29
N ASN A 358 22.53 -5.59 -2.28
CA ASN A 358 22.45 -6.22 -3.60
C ASN A 358 23.34 -5.46 -4.57
N ASN A 359 23.69 -6.09 -5.69
CA ASN A 359 24.49 -5.46 -6.75
C ASN A 359 23.71 -4.44 -7.61
N SER A 360 22.39 -4.39 -7.51
CA SER A 360 21.54 -3.53 -8.36
C SER A 360 20.15 -3.29 -7.77
N PHE A 361 19.54 -2.16 -8.15
CA PHE A 361 18.19 -1.78 -7.75
C PHE A 361 17.11 -2.53 -8.56
N SER A 362 16.63 -3.66 -8.04
CA SER A 362 15.65 -4.51 -8.73
C SER A 362 14.18 -4.27 -8.34
N ARG A 363 13.89 -3.31 -7.47
CA ARG A 363 12.54 -3.14 -6.87
C ARG A 363 12.03 -1.71 -6.84
N LEU A 364 12.68 -0.77 -7.52
CA LEU A 364 12.32 0.64 -7.50
C LEU A 364 11.26 0.98 -8.53
N LYS A 365 10.35 1.91 -8.23
CA LYS A 365 9.48 2.47 -9.28
C LYS A 365 10.32 3.08 -10.41
N PRO A 366 9.92 2.98 -11.70
CA PRO A 366 10.71 3.47 -12.83
C PRO A 366 11.20 4.91 -12.68
N LYS A 367 10.33 5.81 -12.21
CA LYS A 367 10.72 7.21 -11.94
C LYS A 367 11.80 7.33 -10.87
N ASN A 368 11.75 6.52 -9.82
CA ASN A 368 12.78 6.51 -8.77
C ASN A 368 14.06 5.85 -9.28
N HIS A 369 13.94 4.82 -10.13
CA HIS A 369 15.07 4.16 -10.79
C HIS A 369 15.82 5.13 -11.73
N GLU A 370 15.10 5.86 -12.59
CA GLU A 370 15.68 6.87 -13.47
C GLU A 370 16.38 7.97 -12.65
N LYS A 371 15.69 8.52 -11.64
CA LYS A 371 16.24 9.58 -10.79
C LYS A 371 17.47 9.16 -10.00
N ILE A 372 17.50 7.92 -9.48
CA ILE A 372 18.66 7.46 -8.71
C ILE A 372 19.88 7.27 -9.59
N LEU A 373 19.69 6.75 -10.82
CA LEU A 373 20.78 6.64 -11.79
C LEU A 373 21.31 8.02 -12.19
N GLU A 374 20.42 8.97 -12.50
CA GLU A 374 20.81 10.36 -12.79
C GLU A 374 21.59 11.00 -11.63
N ALA A 375 21.14 10.77 -10.38
CA ALA A 375 21.81 11.29 -9.19
C ALA A 375 23.19 10.65 -8.95
N ILE A 376 23.36 9.36 -9.30
CA ILE A 376 24.66 8.68 -9.25
C ILE A 376 25.59 9.24 -10.34
N ASP A 377 25.11 9.33 -11.59
CA ASP A 377 25.89 9.81 -12.74
C ASP A 377 26.34 11.26 -12.57
N SER A 378 25.50 12.09 -11.95
CA SER A 378 25.80 13.48 -11.60
C SER A 378 26.60 13.65 -10.30
N ASN A 379 27.02 12.56 -9.65
CA ASN A 379 27.72 12.56 -8.36
C ASN A 379 26.98 13.31 -7.23
N LYS A 380 25.66 13.45 -7.30
CA LYS A 380 24.84 14.02 -6.22
C LYS A 380 24.80 13.14 -4.97
N LEU A 381 24.92 11.83 -5.15
CA LEU A 381 25.02 10.87 -4.07
C LEU A 381 25.90 9.69 -4.46
N LYS A 382 26.35 8.93 -3.46
CA LYS A 382 27.17 7.73 -3.65
C LYS A 382 26.34 6.50 -3.30
N VAL A 383 26.56 5.42 -4.04
CA VAL A 383 25.98 4.10 -3.71
C VAL A 383 27.11 3.10 -3.57
N ILE A 384 27.10 2.38 -2.45
CA ILE A 384 27.97 1.25 -2.19
C ILE A 384 27.09 0.02 -2.30
N TYR A 385 27.27 -0.71 -3.40
CA TYR A 385 26.57 -1.97 -3.63
C TYR A 385 27.27 -3.12 -2.88
N GLU A 386 26.54 -4.22 -2.73
CA GLU A 386 27.02 -5.43 -2.05
C GLU A 386 27.57 -5.14 -0.64
N SER A 387 26.96 -4.15 0.02
CA SER A 387 27.42 -3.64 1.30
C SER A 387 26.43 -3.90 2.44
N ASN A 388 26.97 -4.26 3.60
CA ASN A 388 26.23 -4.44 4.84
C ASN A 388 26.88 -3.65 5.98
N VAL A 389 26.09 -2.96 6.78
CA VAL A 389 26.59 -2.31 8.01
C VAL A 389 27.01 -3.37 9.00
N ILE A 390 28.19 -3.19 9.61
CA ILE A 390 28.74 -4.09 10.63
C ILE A 390 28.67 -3.45 12.01
N GLU A 391 28.97 -2.14 12.10
CA GLU A 391 29.02 -1.38 13.35
C GLU A 391 28.81 0.11 13.07
N ILE A 392 28.08 0.79 13.96
CA ILE A 392 27.84 2.24 13.91
C ILE A 392 28.57 2.90 15.09
N CYS A 393 29.62 3.67 14.78
CA CYS A 393 30.37 4.46 15.75
C CYS A 393 29.84 5.90 15.84
N ASP A 394 30.44 6.72 16.70
CA ASP A 394 29.96 8.09 16.95
C ASP A 394 30.07 9.01 15.72
N ASN A 395 31.16 8.90 14.95
CA ASN A 395 31.42 9.74 13.77
C ASN A 395 31.66 8.94 12.48
N GLU A 396 31.53 7.61 12.53
CA GLU A 396 31.79 6.72 11.40
C GLU A 396 30.92 5.46 11.43
N VAL A 397 30.79 4.81 10.27
CA VAL A 397 30.17 3.49 10.13
C VAL A 397 31.14 2.54 9.45
N LYS A 398 31.24 1.32 9.98
CA LYS A 398 31.96 0.21 9.35
C LYS A 398 31.00 -0.56 8.45
N LEU A 399 31.38 -0.73 7.19
CA LEU A 399 30.65 -1.48 6.19
C LEU A 399 31.48 -2.68 5.73
N ARG A 400 30.83 -3.83 5.56
CA ARG A 400 31.39 -4.96 4.82
C ARG A 400 30.95 -4.84 3.38
N VAL A 401 31.89 -4.69 2.46
CA VAL A 401 31.68 -4.64 1.02
C VAL A 401 32.34 -5.87 0.42
N ASN A 402 31.54 -6.83 -0.04
CA ASN A 402 32.02 -8.17 -0.39
C ASN A 402 32.77 -8.81 0.80
N GLU A 403 34.06 -9.08 0.64
CA GLU A 403 34.92 -9.66 1.69
C GLU A 403 35.74 -8.60 2.44
N ASN A 404 35.71 -7.34 1.99
CA ASN A 404 36.51 -6.26 2.56
C ASN A 404 35.69 -5.41 3.54
N GLU A 405 36.38 -4.84 4.52
CA GLU A 405 35.79 -3.87 5.45
C GLU A 405 36.26 -2.45 5.09
N ILE A 406 35.31 -1.53 5.03
CA ILE A 406 35.58 -0.11 4.80
C ILE A 406 34.94 0.71 5.92
N VAL A 407 35.50 1.90 6.14
CA VAL A 407 34.99 2.85 7.13
C VAL A 407 34.60 4.13 6.40
N ILE A 408 33.42 4.65 6.70
CA ILE A 408 32.93 5.92 6.16
C ILE A 408 32.57 6.86 7.29
N ALA A 409 32.97 8.13 7.17
CA ALA A 409 32.53 9.17 8.09
C ALA A 409 31.02 9.42 7.92
N ASN A 410 30.31 9.62 9.02
CA ASN A 410 28.89 9.93 8.99
C ASN A 410 28.41 10.70 10.23
N ASP A 411 27.43 11.57 10.03
CA ASP A 411 26.72 12.30 11.09
C ASP A 411 25.39 11.62 11.44
N LEU A 412 24.71 11.03 10.46
CA LEU A 412 23.38 10.43 10.61
C LEU A 412 23.30 9.09 9.88
N VAL A 413 22.49 8.16 10.39
CA VAL A 413 22.15 6.89 9.73
C VAL A 413 20.64 6.75 9.63
N TYR A 414 20.11 6.56 8.42
CA TYR A 414 18.72 6.18 8.21
C TYR A 414 18.61 4.74 7.72
N ILE A 415 17.90 3.91 8.46
CA ILE A 415 17.72 2.48 8.16
C ILE A 415 16.36 2.28 7.50
N PHE A 416 16.37 1.93 6.22
CA PHE A 416 15.22 1.59 5.40
C PHE A 416 15.32 0.15 4.87
N ALA A 417 15.57 -0.79 5.77
CA ALA A 417 15.72 -2.23 5.49
C ALA A 417 14.38 -3.00 5.36
N GLY A 418 13.26 -2.29 5.32
CA GLY A 418 11.90 -2.86 5.33
C GLY A 418 11.30 -2.94 6.74
N GLY A 419 10.13 -3.56 6.83
CA GLY A 419 9.41 -3.79 8.09
C GLY A 419 9.24 -5.27 8.39
N GLU A 420 9.15 -5.60 9.67
CA GLU A 420 8.70 -6.89 10.17
C GLU A 420 7.20 -6.86 10.34
N LEU A 421 6.49 -7.77 9.66
CA LEU A 421 5.06 -7.92 9.80
C LEU A 421 4.72 -8.25 11.26
N PRO A 422 3.55 -7.84 11.79
CA PRO A 422 3.15 -8.11 13.16
C PRO A 422 2.76 -9.59 13.42
N ASN A 423 3.26 -10.53 12.62
CA ASN A 423 2.84 -11.93 12.65
C ASN A 423 3.07 -12.57 14.02
N THR A 424 4.26 -12.39 14.61
CA THR A 424 4.58 -12.91 15.94
C THR A 424 3.64 -12.36 17.02
N PHE A 425 3.22 -11.09 16.90
CA PHE A 425 2.24 -10.51 17.83
C PHE A 425 0.86 -11.13 17.67
N LEU A 426 0.40 -11.31 16.43
CA LEU A 426 -0.90 -11.90 16.12
C LEU A 426 -0.97 -13.37 16.56
N GLU A 427 0.06 -14.16 16.27
CA GLU A 427 0.17 -15.56 16.70
C GLU A 427 0.18 -15.67 18.22
N LYS A 428 0.91 -14.80 18.91
CA LYS A 428 0.97 -14.75 20.38
C LYS A 428 -0.42 -14.56 21.01
N ILE A 429 -1.30 -13.77 20.39
CA ILE A 429 -2.67 -13.54 20.87
C ILE A 429 -3.69 -14.56 20.32
N GLY A 430 -3.20 -15.62 19.66
CA GLY A 430 -4.00 -16.74 19.18
C GLY A 430 -4.64 -16.55 17.80
N ILE A 431 -4.23 -15.53 17.04
CA ILE A 431 -4.77 -15.30 15.69
C ILE A 431 -4.04 -16.16 14.68
N ASP A 432 -4.81 -16.95 13.92
CA ASP A 432 -4.26 -17.82 12.89
C ASP A 432 -3.84 -17.00 11.66
N ILE A 433 -2.59 -17.20 11.24
CA ILE A 433 -2.04 -16.61 10.02
C ILE A 433 -1.90 -17.70 8.98
N SER A 434 -2.44 -17.44 7.79
CA SER A 434 -2.34 -18.34 6.64
C SER A 434 -1.66 -17.64 5.48
N LYS A 435 -0.84 -18.40 4.74
CA LYS A 435 -0.19 -17.91 3.54
C LYS A 435 -1.11 -18.08 2.35
N LYS A 436 -1.53 -16.97 1.75
CA LYS A 436 -2.50 -16.92 0.65
C LYS A 436 -1.80 -16.88 -0.71
N PHE A 437 -2.16 -17.78 -1.63
CA PHE A 437 -1.58 -17.90 -2.96
C PHE A 437 -2.63 -17.64 -4.04
N GLY A 438 -2.72 -16.38 -4.51
CA GLY A 438 -3.70 -16.00 -5.53
C GLY A 438 -5.16 -16.11 -5.07
N GLU A 439 -5.42 -16.00 -3.77
CA GLU A 439 -6.77 -16.11 -3.21
C GLU A 439 -7.59 -14.85 -3.52
N ALA A 440 -8.85 -15.03 -3.91
CA ALA A 440 -9.74 -13.93 -4.24
C ALA A 440 -10.17 -13.16 -2.98
N ILE A 441 -9.84 -11.87 -2.93
CA ILE A 441 -10.31 -10.94 -1.89
C ILE A 441 -11.55 -10.19 -2.34
N LEU A 442 -11.65 -9.88 -3.65
CA LEU A 442 -12.82 -9.25 -4.25
C LEU A 442 -13.18 -10.01 -5.52
N LYS A 443 -14.35 -10.64 -5.53
CA LYS A 443 -14.92 -11.37 -6.67
C LYS A 443 -16.35 -10.92 -6.91
N HIS A 444 -16.79 -10.98 -8.16
CA HIS A 444 -18.20 -10.80 -8.45
C HIS A 444 -18.97 -12.04 -7.98
N HIS A 445 -20.16 -11.83 -7.42
CA HIS A 445 -21.06 -12.91 -7.08
C HIS A 445 -21.82 -13.27 -8.36
N SER A 446 -21.47 -14.40 -8.95
CA SER A 446 -22.25 -15.08 -9.98
C SER A 446 -23.47 -15.73 -9.36
#